data_AF-A0A856MMG9-F1
#
_entry.id   AF-A0A856MMG9-F1
#
_cell.length_a   1.000
_cell.length_b   1.000
_cell.length_c   1.000
_cell.angle_alpha   90.00
_cell.angle_beta   90.00
_cell.angle_gamma   90.00
#
_symmetry.space_group_name_H-M   'P 1'
#
loop_
_entity.id
_entity.type
_entity.pdbx_description
1 polymer ?
#
loop_
_entity_poly.entity_id
_entity_poly.type
_entity_poly.pdbx_seq_one_letter_code
_entity_poly.pdbx_strand_id
1 'polypeptide(L)'
;MLYQIIVKVESEAIYHQPYKLEIDNFILGVMLSPDKVVEELSIALRVKNYQDFLPQVSSDIESQITRIDMRDSPLCFLLVDLAQHIEALGSFWFGIKKIYWESPKRAWIAESFEEQEALEFSTHDFQQESHENKCYREMSPGMLASLVQNRLLHQHLVLPMSFYREACNDFSSGRYTSSFINFYFYLDDLYGQGKTKNKEVEKLFKSSEHIRKAIEQTIELYQNVGDSENLDQLKKFLDMEKREFNVDGIIELIVQVRGNLSHFSQKSSKKKGHPLNQREFRSMAYLINSICIHTFIELTTGEMPK
;
A
#
# COMPACT_ATOMS: atom_id res chain seq x y z
N MET A 1 -22.22 -21.87 -2.51
CA MET A 1 -21.18 -21.88 -1.46
C MET A 1 -20.20 -20.75 -1.70
N LEU A 2 -19.89 -19.99 -0.66
CA LEU A 2 -18.89 -18.93 -0.70
C LEU A 2 -17.55 -19.45 -0.18
N TYR A 3 -16.47 -19.14 -0.89
CA TYR A 3 -15.12 -19.21 -0.34
C TYR A 3 -14.71 -17.82 0.11
N GLN A 4 -14.31 -17.67 1.37
CA GLN A 4 -14.01 -16.39 2.00
C GLN A 4 -12.63 -16.39 2.65
N ILE A 5 -11.92 -15.28 2.51
CA ILE A 5 -10.86 -14.90 3.46
C ILE A 5 -11.34 -13.77 4.35
N ILE A 6 -10.86 -13.78 5.59
CA ILE A 6 -11.05 -12.71 6.56
C ILE A 6 -9.66 -12.26 6.99
N VAL A 7 -9.38 -10.96 6.81
CA VAL A 7 -8.08 -10.36 7.08
C VAL A 7 -8.22 -9.21 8.05
N LYS A 8 -7.29 -9.15 9.00
CA LYS A 8 -7.14 -8.00 9.89
C LYS A 8 -6.65 -6.80 9.07
N VAL A 9 -7.17 -5.63 9.40
CA VAL A 9 -6.81 -4.34 8.80
C VAL A 9 -6.34 -3.40 9.89
N GLU A 10 -5.11 -2.91 9.74
CA GLU A 10 -4.63 -1.76 10.49
C GLU A 10 -4.82 -0.53 9.62
N SER A 11 -5.71 0.36 10.04
CA SER A 11 -6.02 1.56 9.27
C SER A 11 -6.43 2.75 10.15
N GLU A 12 -6.51 3.89 9.47
CA GLU A 12 -7.19 5.10 9.93
C GLU A 12 -8.57 5.24 9.26
N ALA A 13 -9.05 4.19 8.58
CA ALA A 13 -10.33 4.23 7.88
C ALA A 13 -11.49 4.12 8.88
N ILE A 14 -12.53 4.94 8.72
CA ILE A 14 -13.76 4.89 9.54
C ILE A 14 -15.01 4.79 8.69
N TYR A 15 -16.07 4.22 9.27
CA TYR A 15 -17.41 4.27 8.70
C TYR A 15 -18.51 4.19 9.76
N HIS A 16 -19.77 4.46 9.42
CA HIS A 16 -20.83 4.56 10.43
C HIS A 16 -21.33 3.22 10.98
N GLN A 17 -21.34 2.18 10.14
CA GLN A 17 -21.83 0.85 10.48
C GLN A 17 -21.14 -0.21 9.62
N PRO A 18 -20.98 -1.46 10.10
CA PRO A 18 -20.49 -2.54 9.25
C PRO A 18 -21.35 -2.69 8.00
N TYR A 19 -20.73 -3.05 6.88
CA TYR A 19 -21.44 -3.18 5.62
C TYR A 19 -20.90 -4.33 4.77
N LYS A 20 -21.72 -4.79 3.84
CA LYS A 20 -21.35 -5.75 2.81
C LYS A 20 -21.67 -5.19 1.43
N LEU A 21 -20.81 -5.49 0.47
CA LEU A 21 -20.93 -5.07 -0.91
C LEU A 21 -20.65 -6.24 -1.83
N GLU A 22 -21.47 -6.38 -2.85
CA GLU A 22 -21.23 -7.30 -3.95
C GLU A 22 -20.72 -6.48 -5.14
N ILE A 23 -19.51 -6.79 -5.61
CA ILE A 23 -18.83 -6.09 -6.70
C ILE A 23 -18.28 -7.15 -7.64
N ASP A 24 -18.79 -7.16 -8.87
CA ASP A 24 -18.57 -8.22 -9.86
C ASP A 24 -18.87 -9.60 -9.26
N ASN A 25 -17.84 -10.41 -9.03
CA ASN A 25 -17.93 -11.77 -8.50
C ASN A 25 -17.65 -11.82 -6.99
N PHE A 26 -17.15 -10.71 -6.43
CA PHE A 26 -16.64 -10.63 -5.06
C PHE A 26 -17.72 -10.10 -4.12
N ILE A 27 -17.73 -10.63 -2.90
CA ILE A 27 -18.51 -10.10 -1.79
C ILE A 27 -17.52 -9.60 -0.74
N LEU A 28 -17.49 -8.29 -0.54
CA LEU A 28 -16.67 -7.63 0.48
C LEU A 28 -17.52 -7.35 1.71
N GLY A 29 -17.02 -7.67 2.89
CA GLY A 29 -17.59 -7.24 4.15
C GLY A 29 -16.59 -6.44 4.95
N VAL A 30 -16.99 -5.27 5.43
CA VAL A 30 -16.17 -4.39 6.27
C VAL A 30 -16.74 -4.42 7.68
N MET A 31 -15.91 -4.85 8.64
CA MET A 31 -16.23 -4.84 10.06
C MET A 31 -15.46 -3.72 10.76
N LEU A 32 -16.11 -3.14 11.76
CA LEU A 32 -15.64 -1.96 12.46
C LEU A 32 -15.42 -2.28 13.95
N SER A 33 -14.37 -1.72 14.52
CA SER A 33 -14.17 -1.69 15.97
C SER A 33 -15.27 -0.86 16.67
N PRO A 34 -15.38 -0.90 18.00
CA PRO A 34 -16.30 -0.04 18.76
C PRO A 34 -16.12 1.46 18.47
N ASP A 35 -14.88 1.88 18.16
CA ASP A 35 -14.50 3.24 17.77
C ASP A 35 -14.81 3.56 16.30
N LYS A 36 -15.54 2.68 15.59
CA LYS A 36 -15.95 2.83 14.19
C LYS A 36 -14.80 2.79 13.17
N VAL A 37 -13.64 2.25 13.58
CA VAL A 37 -12.47 2.09 12.71
C VAL A 37 -12.55 0.75 11.99
N VAL A 38 -12.20 0.73 10.70
CA VAL A 38 -12.10 -0.52 9.94
C VAL A 38 -10.97 -1.38 10.51
N GLU A 39 -11.35 -2.51 11.09
CA GLU A 39 -10.43 -3.47 11.73
C GLU A 39 -10.32 -4.80 11.00
N GLU A 40 -11.32 -5.12 10.17
CA GLU A 40 -11.36 -6.39 9.46
C GLU A 40 -12.08 -6.22 8.11
N LEU A 41 -11.50 -6.89 7.11
CA LEU A 41 -12.04 -7.01 5.76
C LEU A 41 -12.26 -8.48 5.48
N SER A 42 -13.48 -8.81 5.07
CA SER A 42 -13.81 -10.12 4.54
C SER A 42 -13.97 -10.02 3.02
N ILE A 43 -13.38 -10.96 2.29
CA ILE A 43 -13.40 -11.03 0.84
C ILE A 43 -13.85 -12.43 0.45
N ALA A 44 -14.98 -12.54 -0.25
CA ALA A 44 -15.55 -13.82 -0.64
C ALA A 44 -15.85 -13.89 -2.14
N LEU A 45 -15.90 -15.11 -2.66
CA LEU A 45 -16.30 -15.46 -4.03
C LEU A 45 -17.33 -16.59 -3.99
N ARG A 46 -18.34 -16.55 -4.87
CA ARG A 46 -19.24 -17.71 -5.08
C ARG A 46 -18.54 -18.79 -5.89
N VAL A 47 -18.52 -20.01 -5.36
CA VAL A 47 -17.85 -21.17 -5.97
C VAL A 47 -18.87 -22.24 -6.29
N LYS A 48 -18.96 -22.62 -7.58
CA LYS A 48 -19.88 -23.67 -8.04
C LYS A 48 -19.30 -25.08 -7.85
N ASN A 49 -18.00 -25.26 -8.10
CA ASN A 49 -17.31 -26.56 -8.00
C ASN A 49 -16.58 -26.68 -6.65
N TYR A 50 -17.23 -26.30 -5.54
CA TYR A 50 -16.60 -26.24 -4.22
C TYR A 50 -16.14 -27.62 -3.72
N GLN A 51 -16.80 -28.70 -4.17
CA GLN A 51 -16.53 -30.10 -3.79
C GLN A 51 -15.08 -30.53 -4.08
N ASP A 52 -14.44 -29.95 -5.10
CA ASP A 52 -13.04 -30.25 -5.45
C ASP A 52 -12.04 -29.73 -4.41
N PHE A 53 -12.44 -28.71 -3.63
CA PHE A 53 -11.59 -27.92 -2.73
C PHE A 53 -11.95 -28.09 -1.25
N LEU A 54 -13.02 -28.81 -0.93
CA LEU A 54 -13.36 -29.10 0.47
C LEU A 54 -12.34 -30.06 1.09
N PRO A 55 -12.03 -29.91 2.39
CA PRO A 55 -11.22 -30.89 3.10
C PRO A 55 -11.86 -32.28 3.01
N GLN A 56 -11.08 -33.29 2.63
CA GLN A 56 -11.57 -34.67 2.56
C GLN A 56 -11.03 -35.47 3.74
N VAL A 57 -11.93 -36.12 4.45
CA VAL A 57 -11.59 -37.06 5.52
C VAL A 57 -11.60 -38.47 4.93
N SER A 58 -10.48 -39.17 5.03
CA SER A 58 -10.39 -40.59 4.74
C SER A 58 -9.96 -41.33 5.99
N SER A 59 -10.72 -42.36 6.38
CA SER A 59 -10.36 -43.26 7.47
C SER A 59 -9.80 -44.54 6.87
N ASP A 60 -8.57 -44.87 7.25
CA ASP A 60 -8.00 -46.17 6.96
C ASP A 60 -8.26 -47.11 8.15
N ILE A 61 -9.16 -48.06 7.94
CA ILE A 61 -9.68 -48.97 8.96
C ILE A 61 -8.56 -49.88 9.52
N GLU A 62 -7.53 -50.18 8.71
CA GLU A 62 -6.42 -51.04 9.15
C GLU A 62 -5.36 -50.29 9.96
N SER A 63 -5.12 -49.02 9.68
CA SER A 63 -4.08 -48.23 10.35
C SER A 63 -4.58 -47.39 11.54
N GLN A 64 -5.89 -47.28 11.76
CA GLN A 64 -6.52 -46.38 12.75
C GLN A 64 -6.13 -44.89 12.60
N ILE A 65 -5.55 -44.49 11.47
CA ILE A 65 -5.17 -43.11 11.20
C ILE A 65 -6.24 -42.45 10.33
N THR A 66 -6.88 -41.43 10.87
CA THR A 66 -7.73 -40.51 10.11
C THR A 66 -6.85 -39.53 9.35
N ARG A 67 -6.91 -39.53 8.02
CA ARG A 67 -6.23 -38.54 7.18
C ARG A 67 -7.22 -37.46 6.77
N ILE A 68 -6.86 -36.21 7.09
CA ILE A 68 -7.58 -35.01 6.64
C ILE A 68 -6.72 -34.37 5.55
N ASP A 69 -7.20 -34.43 4.30
CA ASP A 69 -6.57 -33.76 3.16
C ASP A 69 -7.06 -32.32 3.09
N MET A 70 -6.23 -31.39 3.56
CA MET A 70 -6.49 -29.95 3.48
C MET A 70 -6.15 -29.47 2.07
N ARG A 71 -7.16 -29.39 1.20
CA ARG A 71 -6.98 -28.94 -0.18
C ARG A 71 -6.91 -27.41 -0.23
N ASP A 72 -5.78 -26.88 -0.70
CA ASP A 72 -5.66 -25.46 -0.97
C ASP A 72 -6.46 -25.09 -2.22
N SER A 73 -7.36 -24.11 -2.08
CA SER A 73 -8.08 -23.58 -3.23
C SER A 73 -7.20 -22.56 -3.97
N PRO A 74 -7.00 -22.69 -5.30
CA PRO A 74 -6.31 -21.66 -6.10
C PRO A 74 -7.04 -20.31 -6.07
N LEU A 75 -8.32 -20.30 -5.65
CA LEU A 75 -9.10 -19.09 -5.42
C LEU A 75 -8.56 -18.24 -4.27
N CYS A 76 -7.75 -18.82 -3.37
CA CYS A 76 -7.11 -18.08 -2.29
C CYS A 76 -6.16 -17.01 -2.83
N PHE A 77 -5.44 -17.29 -3.93
CA PHE A 77 -4.57 -16.30 -4.56
C PHE A 77 -5.37 -15.12 -5.09
N LEU A 78 -6.52 -15.35 -5.72
CA LEU A 78 -7.38 -14.26 -6.21
C LEU A 78 -7.90 -13.35 -5.09
N LEU A 79 -8.25 -13.94 -3.94
CA LEU A 79 -8.71 -13.18 -2.78
C LEU A 79 -7.57 -12.40 -2.12
N VAL A 80 -6.38 -13.00 -2.02
CA VAL A 80 -5.17 -12.36 -1.49
C VAL A 80 -4.69 -11.24 -2.41
N ASP A 81 -4.69 -11.44 -3.73
CA ASP A 81 -4.37 -10.40 -4.72
C ASP A 81 -5.31 -9.20 -4.59
N LEU A 82 -6.61 -9.45 -4.38
CA LEU A 82 -7.57 -8.37 -4.12
C LEU A 82 -7.30 -7.67 -2.79
N ALA A 83 -6.92 -8.41 -1.74
CA ALA A 83 -6.52 -7.81 -0.46
C ALA A 83 -5.26 -6.95 -0.59
N GLN A 84 -4.25 -7.38 -1.35
CA GLN A 84 -3.04 -6.61 -1.65
C GLN A 84 -3.35 -5.35 -2.45
N HIS A 85 -4.24 -5.45 -3.44
CA HIS A 85 -4.71 -4.31 -4.21
C HIS A 85 -5.41 -3.26 -3.33
N ILE A 86 -6.30 -3.70 -2.44
CA ILE A 86 -6.98 -2.84 -1.45
C ILE A 86 -5.97 -2.25 -0.46
N GLU A 87 -5.00 -3.04 0.03
CA GLU A 87 -3.94 -2.57 0.92
C GLU A 87 -3.12 -1.45 0.27
N ALA A 88 -2.67 -1.68 -0.96
CA ALA A 88 -1.81 -0.76 -1.70
C ALA A 88 -2.52 0.55 -2.02
N LEU A 89 -3.66 0.51 -2.73
CA LEU A 89 -4.37 1.73 -3.14
C LEU A 89 -5.16 2.38 -1.99
N GLY A 90 -5.66 1.58 -1.06
CA GLY A 90 -6.38 2.05 0.11
C GLY A 90 -5.49 2.80 1.11
N SER A 91 -4.17 2.66 1.04
CA SER A 91 -3.23 3.51 1.79
C SER A 91 -3.47 4.99 1.51
N PHE A 92 -3.66 5.36 0.24
CA PHE A 92 -3.88 6.74 -0.18
C PHE A 92 -5.29 7.22 0.16
N TRP A 93 -6.33 6.46 -0.19
CA TRP A 93 -7.71 6.94 0.00
C TRP A 93 -8.21 6.82 1.43
N PHE A 94 -7.79 5.77 2.13
CA PHE A 94 -8.37 5.37 3.40
C PHE A 94 -7.38 5.34 4.56
N GLY A 95 -6.09 5.62 4.32
CA GLY A 95 -5.07 5.52 5.36
C GLY A 95 -4.89 4.08 5.87
N ILE A 96 -5.01 3.09 4.97
CA ILE A 96 -4.67 1.71 5.31
C ILE A 96 -3.14 1.60 5.52
N LYS A 97 -2.75 1.15 6.70
CA LYS A 97 -1.35 0.94 7.09
C LYS A 97 -0.89 -0.47 6.73
N LYS A 98 -1.72 -1.47 7.02
CA LYS A 98 -1.45 -2.89 6.76
C LYS A 98 -2.75 -3.67 6.64
N ILE A 99 -2.81 -4.60 5.72
CA ILE A 99 -3.76 -5.71 5.69
C ILE A 99 -2.94 -6.98 5.88
N TYR A 100 -3.29 -7.80 6.85
CA TYR A 100 -2.55 -9.01 7.20
C TYR A 100 -2.94 -10.18 6.29
N TRP A 101 -2.83 -9.98 4.97
CA TRP A 101 -3.20 -10.94 3.93
C TRP A 101 -2.25 -12.13 3.83
N GLU A 102 -1.08 -12.07 4.48
CA GLU A 102 -0.13 -13.19 4.63
C GLU A 102 -0.66 -14.27 5.59
N SER A 103 -1.62 -13.92 6.45
CA SER A 103 -2.21 -14.84 7.43
C SER A 103 -3.74 -14.68 7.49
N PRO A 104 -4.45 -14.91 6.37
CA PRO A 104 -5.90 -14.77 6.32
C PRO A 104 -6.56 -15.95 7.03
N LYS A 105 -7.64 -15.68 7.79
CA LYS A 105 -8.57 -16.76 8.17
C LYS A 105 -9.34 -17.17 6.92
N ARG A 106 -9.53 -18.47 6.71
CA ARG A 106 -10.24 -19.02 5.55
C ARG A 106 -11.54 -19.66 6.01
N ALA A 107 -12.64 -19.35 5.35
CA ALA A 107 -13.94 -19.88 5.68
C ALA A 107 -14.70 -20.29 4.40
N TRP A 108 -15.43 -21.40 4.48
CA TRP A 108 -16.46 -21.75 3.51
C TRP A 108 -17.82 -21.44 4.14
N ILE A 109 -18.68 -20.71 3.43
CA ILE A 109 -20.03 -20.37 3.92
C ILE A 109 -21.05 -21.06 3.02
N ALA A 110 -21.84 -21.95 3.60
CA ALA A 110 -22.97 -22.58 2.94
C ALA A 110 -24.07 -21.55 2.67
N GLU A 111 -24.60 -21.58 1.46
CA GLU A 111 -25.75 -20.80 1.02
C GLU A 111 -27.02 -21.68 0.91
N SER A 112 -26.90 -23.00 1.07
CA SER A 112 -28.02 -23.97 1.08
C SER A 112 -27.88 -25.04 2.18
N PHE A 113 -28.99 -25.73 2.49
CA PHE A 113 -29.00 -26.83 3.46
C PHE A 113 -28.08 -28.00 3.04
N GLU A 114 -28.05 -28.32 1.74
CA GLU A 114 -27.16 -29.34 1.17
C GLU A 114 -25.68 -28.96 1.31
N GLU A 115 -25.35 -27.67 1.18
CA GLU A 115 -24.00 -27.15 1.41
C GLU A 115 -23.62 -27.14 2.89
N GLN A 116 -24.61 -27.03 3.78
CA GLN A 116 -24.41 -26.97 5.22
C GLN A 116 -24.05 -28.35 5.81
N GLU A 117 -24.61 -29.44 5.26
CA GLU A 117 -24.19 -30.81 5.61
C GLU A 117 -22.75 -31.12 5.20
N ALA A 118 -22.20 -30.40 4.22
CA ALA A 118 -20.82 -30.59 3.76
C ALA A 118 -19.76 -29.82 4.58
N LEU A 119 -20.16 -28.93 5.50
CA LEU A 119 -19.27 -28.02 6.24
C LEU A 119 -19.15 -28.40 7.72
N GLU A 120 -18.61 -29.57 8.03
CA GLU A 120 -18.40 -30.02 9.41
C GLU A 120 -17.14 -29.43 10.08
N PHE A 121 -16.69 -28.20 9.80
CA PHE A 121 -15.63 -27.54 10.60
C PHE A 121 -15.77 -26.01 10.64
N SER A 122 -15.92 -25.45 11.83
CA SER A 122 -16.03 -23.99 12.07
C SER A 122 -14.75 -23.42 12.68
N THR A 123 -14.21 -22.37 12.05
CA THR A 123 -13.01 -21.63 12.48
C THR A 123 -13.29 -20.65 13.63
N HIS A 124 -12.35 -20.52 14.57
CA HIS A 124 -12.40 -19.63 15.74
C HIS A 124 -11.57 -18.35 15.57
N ASP A 125 -11.96 -17.29 16.29
CA ASP A 125 -11.40 -15.93 16.28
C ASP A 125 -10.32 -15.66 17.31
N PHE A 126 -9.41 -14.68 17.05
CA PHE A 126 -8.75 -13.88 18.10
C PHE A 126 -8.27 -12.49 17.61
N GLN A 127 -8.27 -11.54 18.56
CA GLN A 127 -7.97 -10.08 18.47
C GLN A 127 -6.52 -9.72 18.83
N GLN A 128 -6.05 -8.53 18.42
CA GLN A 128 -5.20 -7.66 19.25
C GLN A 128 -5.17 -6.21 18.73
N GLU A 129 -5.34 -5.23 19.62
CA GLU A 129 -5.31 -3.79 19.35
C GLU A 129 -3.92 -3.17 19.53
N SER A 130 -3.66 -2.10 18.77
CA SER A 130 -2.66 -1.07 19.12
C SER A 130 -3.21 0.32 18.76
N HIS A 131 -3.19 1.23 19.74
CA HIS A 131 -3.60 2.62 19.58
C HIS A 131 -2.39 3.52 19.36
N GLU A 132 -2.42 4.31 18.30
CA GLU A 132 -1.63 5.54 18.14
C GLU A 132 -2.50 6.61 17.47
N ASN A 133 -2.20 7.89 17.69
CA ASN A 133 -2.95 9.06 17.19
C ASN A 133 -3.26 8.95 15.68
N LYS A 134 -4.54 8.79 15.32
CA LYS A 134 -5.01 8.56 13.94
C LYS A 134 -5.61 9.82 13.31
N CYS A 135 -5.37 10.02 12.01
CA CYS A 135 -6.11 10.98 11.18
C CYS A 135 -7.15 10.21 10.37
N TYR A 136 -8.39 10.19 10.85
CA TYR A 136 -9.40 9.29 10.28
C TYR A 136 -9.84 9.68 8.86
N ARG A 137 -9.97 8.70 7.95
CA ARG A 137 -10.47 8.86 6.57
C ARG A 137 -11.72 8.02 6.35
N GLU A 138 -12.71 8.53 5.64
CA GLU A 138 -13.93 7.76 5.38
C GLU A 138 -13.69 6.70 4.29
N MET A 139 -14.04 5.43 4.58
CA MET A 139 -14.07 4.36 3.58
C MET A 139 -15.53 4.04 3.24
N SER A 140 -16.15 4.89 2.44
CA SER A 140 -17.53 4.69 2.03
C SER A 140 -17.68 3.51 1.05
N PRO A 141 -18.85 2.85 1.02
CA PRO A 141 -19.14 1.79 0.07
C PRO A 141 -18.88 2.13 -1.39
N GLY A 142 -19.22 3.36 -1.82
CA GLY A 142 -18.98 3.81 -3.18
C GLY A 142 -17.49 3.94 -3.51
N MET A 143 -16.68 4.42 -2.57
CA MET A 143 -15.22 4.51 -2.77
C MET A 143 -14.57 3.13 -2.84
N LEU A 144 -14.96 2.21 -1.94
CA LEU A 144 -14.44 0.84 -1.96
C LEU A 144 -14.87 0.09 -3.24
N ALA A 145 -16.14 0.24 -3.65
CA ALA A 145 -16.64 -0.33 -4.89
C ALA A 145 -15.85 0.18 -6.11
N SER A 146 -15.62 1.49 -6.20
CA SER A 146 -14.82 2.08 -7.29
C SER A 146 -13.38 1.52 -7.31
N LEU A 147 -12.74 1.38 -6.17
CA LEU A 147 -11.36 0.85 -6.07
C LEU A 147 -11.24 -0.59 -6.57
N VAL A 148 -12.26 -1.41 -6.31
CA VAL A 148 -12.34 -2.83 -6.70
C VAL A 148 -12.74 -2.99 -8.17
N GLN A 149 -13.70 -2.19 -8.65
CA GLN A 149 -14.14 -2.19 -10.05
C GLN A 149 -13.00 -1.80 -10.99
N ASN A 150 -12.20 -0.80 -10.60
CA ASN A 150 -11.08 -0.31 -11.40
C ASN A 150 -9.78 -1.11 -11.19
N ARG A 151 -9.83 -2.31 -10.60
CA ARG A 151 -8.61 -3.08 -10.28
C ARG A 151 -7.74 -3.40 -11.50
N LEU A 152 -8.35 -3.74 -12.64
CA LEU A 152 -7.60 -4.06 -13.86
C LEU A 152 -6.94 -2.82 -14.46
N LEU A 153 -7.60 -1.67 -14.35
CA LEU A 153 -7.04 -0.38 -14.78
C LEU A 153 -5.81 -0.02 -13.93
N HIS A 154 -5.90 -0.20 -12.62
CA HIS A 154 -4.86 0.18 -11.67
C HIS A 154 -3.84 -0.92 -11.35
N GLN A 155 -3.88 -2.07 -12.04
CA GLN A 155 -3.01 -3.21 -11.72
C GLN A 155 -1.51 -2.84 -11.73
N HIS A 156 -1.11 -1.98 -12.67
CA HIS A 156 0.26 -1.49 -12.80
C HIS A 156 0.70 -0.57 -11.64
N LEU A 157 -0.23 -0.06 -10.82
CA LEU A 157 0.05 0.82 -9.69
C LEU A 157 0.23 0.06 -8.37
N VAL A 158 -0.12 -1.23 -8.30
CA VAL A 158 -0.09 -2.01 -7.04
C VAL A 158 1.31 -2.02 -6.43
N LEU A 159 2.34 -2.33 -7.24
CA LEU A 159 3.71 -2.39 -6.76
C LEU A 159 4.26 -1.00 -6.36
N PRO A 160 4.19 0.05 -7.19
CA PRO A 160 4.54 1.41 -6.78
C PRO A 160 3.84 1.84 -5.49
N MET A 161 2.53 1.61 -5.39
CA MET A 161 1.72 2.04 -4.24
C MET A 161 2.02 1.23 -2.99
N SER A 162 2.54 0.01 -3.10
CA SER A 162 3.06 -0.73 -1.95
C SER A 162 4.28 -0.03 -1.33
N PHE A 163 5.18 0.53 -2.14
CA PHE A 163 6.30 1.35 -1.67
C PHE A 163 5.81 2.68 -1.07
N TYR A 164 4.83 3.32 -1.71
CA TYR A 164 4.19 4.52 -1.15
C TYR A 164 3.61 4.27 0.25
N ARG A 165 2.89 3.15 0.44
CA ARG A 165 2.33 2.76 1.74
C ARG A 165 3.42 2.61 2.82
N GLU A 166 4.48 1.85 2.52
CA GLU A 166 5.60 1.68 3.45
C GLU A 166 6.29 3.02 3.77
N ALA A 167 6.42 3.88 2.75
CA ALA A 167 6.99 5.21 2.94
C ALA A 167 6.17 6.09 3.89
N CYS A 168 4.83 6.04 3.80
CA CYS A 168 3.94 6.72 4.73
C CYS A 168 4.08 6.17 6.16
N ASN A 169 4.13 4.85 6.33
CA ASN A 169 4.32 4.22 7.63
C ASN A 169 5.65 4.63 8.27
N ASP A 170 6.72 4.64 7.49
CA ASP A 170 8.04 5.10 7.93
C ASP A 170 8.05 6.60 8.27
N PHE A 171 7.37 7.43 7.49
CA PHE A 171 7.26 8.87 7.74
C PHE A 171 6.61 9.14 9.09
N SER A 172 5.44 8.52 9.34
CA SER A 172 4.70 8.65 10.59
C SER A 172 5.47 8.11 11.79
N SER A 173 6.30 7.09 11.58
CA SER A 173 7.19 6.52 12.61
C SER A 173 8.49 7.33 12.83
N GLY A 174 8.68 8.44 12.11
CA GLY A 174 9.90 9.26 12.17
C GLY A 174 11.14 8.64 11.51
N ARG A 175 10.98 7.55 10.75
CA ARG A 175 12.04 6.87 9.96
C ARG A 175 12.19 7.54 8.59
N TYR A 176 12.50 8.83 8.58
CA TYR A 176 12.45 9.66 7.36
C TYR A 176 13.41 9.21 6.24
N THR A 177 14.54 8.58 6.58
CA THR A 177 15.46 8.06 5.53
C THR A 177 14.86 6.86 4.78
N SER A 178 14.26 5.92 5.50
CA SER A 178 13.54 4.78 4.91
C SER A 178 12.31 5.26 4.13
N SER A 179 11.58 6.22 4.71
CA SER A 179 10.44 6.87 4.05
C SER A 179 10.84 7.49 2.71
N PHE A 180 11.93 8.27 2.67
CA PHE A 180 12.44 8.85 1.43
C PHE A 180 12.78 7.77 0.39
N ILE A 181 13.48 6.70 0.78
CA ILE A 181 13.86 5.62 -0.13
C ILE A 181 12.63 4.91 -0.70
N ASN A 182 11.63 4.62 0.12
CA ASN A 182 10.40 3.97 -0.31
C ASN A 182 9.59 4.87 -1.27
N PHE A 183 9.45 6.18 -0.98
CA PHE A 183 8.85 7.11 -1.93
C PHE A 183 9.67 7.22 -3.23
N TYR A 184 11.00 7.11 -3.16
CA TYR A 184 11.84 7.10 -4.36
C TYR A 184 11.58 5.87 -5.21
N PHE A 185 11.41 4.68 -4.62
CA PHE A 185 11.09 3.46 -5.38
C PHE A 185 9.74 3.55 -6.10
N TYR A 186 8.75 4.24 -5.53
CA TYR A 186 7.51 4.56 -6.27
C TYR A 186 7.81 5.32 -7.58
N LEU A 187 8.66 6.36 -7.53
CA LEU A 187 9.02 7.13 -8.73
C LEU A 187 9.93 6.34 -9.69
N ASP A 188 10.88 5.56 -9.16
CA ASP A 188 11.86 4.81 -9.95
C ASP A 188 11.20 3.64 -10.70
N ASP A 189 10.23 2.96 -10.10
CA ASP A 189 9.46 1.88 -10.75
C ASP A 189 8.61 2.44 -11.90
N LEU A 190 7.94 3.58 -11.68
CA LEU A 190 7.07 4.20 -12.68
C LEU A 190 7.84 4.91 -13.81
N TYR A 191 8.94 5.60 -13.50
CA TYR A 191 9.60 6.52 -14.44
C TYR A 191 11.09 6.25 -14.66
N GLY A 192 11.72 5.39 -13.85
CA GLY A 192 13.16 5.11 -13.90
C GLY A 192 13.56 4.06 -14.95
N GLN A 193 12.61 3.31 -15.51
CA GLN A 193 12.82 2.30 -16.56
C GLN A 193 13.94 1.27 -16.23
N GLY A 194 14.08 0.92 -14.95
CA GLY A 194 15.10 -0.01 -14.46
C GLY A 194 16.55 0.52 -14.55
N LYS A 195 16.75 1.82 -14.80
CA LYS A 195 18.08 2.42 -14.82
C LYS A 195 18.58 2.68 -13.41
N THR A 196 19.85 2.36 -13.17
CA THR A 196 20.45 2.47 -11.83
C THR A 196 21.46 3.61 -11.71
N LYS A 197 21.99 4.12 -12.82
CA LYS A 197 22.95 5.21 -12.83
C LYS A 197 22.24 6.56 -12.71
N ASN A 198 22.70 7.41 -11.78
CA ASN A 198 22.11 8.73 -11.51
C ASN A 198 21.83 9.54 -12.78
N LYS A 199 22.82 9.68 -13.68
CA LYS A 199 22.65 10.46 -14.92
C LYS A 199 21.56 9.91 -15.86
N GLU A 200 21.38 8.60 -15.90
CA GLU A 200 20.35 7.97 -16.74
C GLU A 200 18.96 8.22 -16.15
N VAL A 201 18.83 8.07 -14.82
CA VAL A 201 17.57 8.33 -14.11
C VAL A 201 17.21 9.81 -14.15
N GLU A 202 18.17 10.71 -13.91
CA GLU A 202 17.99 12.16 -14.05
C GLU A 202 17.48 12.52 -15.44
N LYS A 203 18.04 11.92 -16.50
CA LYS A 203 17.58 12.17 -17.87
C LYS A 203 16.12 11.74 -18.06
N LEU A 204 15.75 10.56 -17.57
CA LEU A 204 14.39 10.04 -17.67
C LEU A 204 13.39 10.90 -16.90
N PHE A 205 13.73 11.28 -15.66
CA PHE A 205 12.89 12.15 -14.84
C PHE A 205 12.73 13.54 -15.46
N LYS A 206 13.81 14.09 -16.03
CA LYS A 206 13.75 15.39 -16.74
C LYS A 206 12.92 15.34 -18.03
N SER A 207 12.77 14.18 -18.66
CA SER A 207 11.91 14.01 -19.83
C SER A 207 10.46 13.67 -19.49
N SER A 208 10.16 13.27 -18.26
CA SER A 208 8.81 12.91 -17.83
C SER A 208 7.97 14.16 -17.57
N GLU A 209 6.89 14.32 -18.33
CA GLU A 209 5.95 15.44 -18.14
C GLU A 209 5.27 15.35 -16.77
N HIS A 210 4.91 14.14 -16.33
CA HIS A 210 4.27 13.91 -15.04
C HIS A 210 5.16 14.35 -13.88
N ILE A 211 6.45 13.94 -13.89
CA ILE A 211 7.39 14.34 -12.84
C ILE A 211 7.59 15.85 -12.83
N ARG A 212 7.77 16.48 -14.00
CA ARG A 212 7.97 17.93 -14.08
C ARG A 212 6.78 18.68 -13.51
N LYS A 213 5.56 18.35 -13.96
CA LYS A 213 4.31 18.96 -13.48
C LYS A 213 4.13 18.75 -11.97
N ALA A 214 4.41 17.56 -11.47
CA ALA A 214 4.30 17.26 -10.04
C ALA A 214 5.31 18.06 -9.19
N ILE A 215 6.52 18.29 -9.70
CA ILE A 215 7.52 19.13 -9.03
C ILE A 215 7.13 20.60 -9.08
N GLU A 216 6.59 21.10 -10.20
CA GLU A 216 6.08 22.47 -10.31
C GLU A 216 4.97 22.73 -9.28
N GLN A 217 3.97 21.84 -9.21
CA GLN A 217 2.89 21.90 -8.21
C GLN A 217 3.44 21.84 -6.78
N THR A 218 4.47 21.02 -6.55
CA THR A 218 5.13 20.94 -5.25
C THR A 218 5.84 22.26 -4.89
N ILE A 219 6.57 22.88 -5.83
CA ILE A 219 7.23 24.18 -5.63
C ILE A 219 6.19 25.25 -5.29
N GLU A 220 5.08 25.30 -6.03
CA GLU A 220 3.97 26.22 -5.76
C GLU A 220 3.38 26.00 -4.36
N LEU A 221 3.18 24.75 -3.95
CA LEU A 221 2.72 24.40 -2.60
C LEU A 221 3.65 24.98 -1.52
N TYR A 222 4.96 24.79 -1.67
CA TYR A 222 5.96 25.33 -0.75
C TYR A 222 5.94 26.86 -0.68
N GLN A 223 5.76 27.53 -1.81
CA GLN A 223 5.74 28.99 -1.88
C GLN A 223 4.45 29.58 -1.29
N ASN A 224 3.33 28.87 -1.42
CA ASN A 224 2.00 29.37 -1.04
C ASN A 224 1.60 29.05 0.41
N VAL A 225 2.04 27.92 0.96
CA VAL A 225 1.54 27.42 2.27
C VAL A 225 2.23 28.06 3.48
N GLY A 226 3.31 28.82 3.31
CA GLY A 226 4.02 29.45 4.43
C GLY A 226 4.62 28.44 5.43
N ASP A 227 4.74 27.16 5.04
CA ASP A 227 5.47 26.12 5.79
C ASP A 227 6.98 26.38 5.67
N SER A 228 7.43 27.40 6.41
CA SER A 228 8.77 27.94 6.32
C SER A 228 9.84 26.92 6.72
N GLU A 229 9.54 26.03 7.66
CA GLU A 229 10.55 25.09 8.16
C GLU A 229 10.94 24.04 7.10
N ASN A 230 9.96 23.41 6.43
CA ASN A 230 10.27 22.43 5.39
C ASN A 230 10.95 23.07 4.18
N LEU A 231 10.51 24.27 3.78
CA LEU A 231 11.14 25.03 2.68
C LEU A 231 12.58 25.45 3.01
N ASP A 232 12.82 25.95 4.22
CA ASP A 232 14.16 26.38 4.65
C ASP A 232 15.13 25.19 4.73
N GLN A 233 14.66 24.05 5.22
CA GLN A 233 15.48 22.83 5.24
C GLN A 233 15.74 22.29 3.83
N LEU A 234 14.76 22.35 2.93
CA LEU A 234 14.95 21.99 1.52
C LEU A 234 16.00 22.88 0.85
N LYS A 235 15.92 24.21 1.04
CA LYS A 235 16.93 25.14 0.52
C LYS A 235 18.34 24.83 1.02
N LYS A 236 18.49 24.45 2.30
CA LYS A 236 19.80 23.99 2.82
C LYS A 236 20.33 22.77 2.08
N PHE A 237 19.49 21.78 1.75
CA PHE A 237 19.91 20.61 0.97
C PHE A 237 20.35 21.01 -0.45
N LEU A 238 19.59 21.90 -1.09
CA LEU A 238 19.94 22.43 -2.42
C LEU A 238 21.28 23.17 -2.39
N ASP A 239 21.49 24.04 -1.42
CA ASP A 239 22.75 24.78 -1.24
C ASP A 239 23.94 23.85 -1.00
N MET A 240 23.77 22.85 -0.13
CA MET A 240 24.81 21.85 0.17
C MET A 240 25.23 21.06 -1.08
N GLU A 241 24.29 20.75 -1.96
CA GLU A 241 24.54 19.98 -3.18
C GLU A 241 24.73 20.88 -4.41
N LYS A 242 24.77 22.21 -4.21
CA LYS A 242 24.93 23.24 -5.26
C LYS A 242 23.90 23.10 -6.38
N ARG A 243 22.63 23.00 -5.99
CA ARG A 243 21.46 22.89 -6.87
C ARG A 243 20.58 24.12 -6.74
N GLU A 244 19.86 24.43 -7.81
CA GLU A 244 18.90 25.53 -7.83
C GLU A 244 17.52 25.07 -7.34
N PHE A 245 16.74 26.00 -6.76
CA PHE A 245 15.35 25.73 -6.39
C PHE A 245 14.44 25.86 -7.61
N ASN A 246 14.54 24.89 -8.51
CA ASN A 246 13.69 24.74 -9.70
C ASN A 246 13.50 23.25 -10.00
N VAL A 247 12.71 22.93 -11.04
CA VAL A 247 12.37 21.55 -11.41
C VAL A 247 13.61 20.68 -11.58
N ASP A 248 14.55 21.12 -12.41
CA ASP A 248 15.75 20.36 -12.74
C ASP A 248 16.66 20.18 -11.52
N GLY A 249 16.82 21.22 -10.69
CA GLY A 249 17.61 21.15 -9.46
C GLY A 249 17.01 20.22 -8.40
N ILE A 250 15.68 20.16 -8.31
CA ILE A 250 14.98 19.20 -7.44
C ILE A 250 15.16 17.77 -7.94
N ILE A 251 15.05 17.51 -9.26
CA ILE A 251 15.30 16.18 -9.84
C ILE A 251 16.72 15.72 -9.52
N GLU A 252 17.72 16.58 -9.75
CA GLU A 252 19.11 16.26 -9.44
C GLU A 252 19.31 16.00 -7.94
N LEU A 253 18.66 16.79 -7.07
CA LEU A 253 18.74 16.61 -5.64
C LEU A 253 18.17 15.26 -5.18
N ILE A 254 16.96 14.87 -5.60
CA ILE A 254 16.35 13.62 -5.15
C ILE A 254 17.15 12.38 -5.60
N VAL A 255 17.68 12.39 -6.83
CA VAL A 255 18.52 11.30 -7.34
C VAL A 255 19.85 11.24 -6.58
N GLN A 256 20.44 12.39 -6.27
CA GLN A 256 21.68 12.47 -5.49
C GLN A 256 21.49 12.01 -4.04
N VAL A 257 20.39 12.41 -3.38
CA VAL A 257 20.06 11.98 -2.02
C VAL A 257 19.84 10.47 -1.97
N ARG A 258 19.15 9.87 -2.96
CA ARG A 258 19.02 8.40 -3.06
C ARG A 258 20.39 7.72 -3.09
N GLY A 259 21.30 8.19 -3.96
CA GLY A 259 22.65 7.64 -4.04
C GLY A 259 23.43 7.79 -2.73
N ASN A 260 23.24 8.91 -2.02
CA ASN A 260 23.89 9.16 -0.74
C ASN A 260 23.38 8.25 0.37
N LEU A 261 22.07 7.99 0.42
CA LEU A 261 21.43 7.13 1.43
C LEU A 261 21.67 5.64 1.17
N SER A 262 21.83 5.23 -0.09
CA SER A 262 22.05 3.81 -0.46
C SER A 262 23.46 3.32 -0.16
N HIS A 263 24.44 4.22 -0.02
CA HIS A 263 25.85 3.87 0.18
C HIS A 263 26.44 4.62 1.37
N PHE A 264 26.38 4.01 2.56
CA PHE A 264 26.99 4.56 3.76
C PHE A 264 28.52 4.47 3.70
N SER A 265 29.21 5.55 4.05
CA SER A 265 30.66 5.56 4.22
C SER A 265 31.04 6.70 5.16
N GLN A 266 31.77 6.39 6.24
CA GLN A 266 32.30 7.38 7.17
C GLN A 266 33.35 8.31 6.52
N LYS A 267 33.95 7.89 5.41
CA LYS A 267 34.95 8.69 4.67
C LYS A 267 34.32 9.74 3.75
N SER A 268 33.00 9.70 3.58
CA SER A 268 32.28 10.64 2.73
C SER A 268 32.17 12.00 3.41
N SER A 269 32.47 13.07 2.68
CA SER A 269 32.17 14.44 3.10
C SER A 269 30.69 14.83 2.93
N LYS A 270 29.93 14.04 2.16
CA LYS A 270 28.48 14.25 1.97
C LYS A 270 27.69 13.83 3.20
N LYS A 271 26.55 14.51 3.41
CA LYS A 271 25.58 14.16 4.45
C LYS A 271 25.02 12.75 4.22
N LYS A 272 25.16 11.89 5.23
CA LYS A 272 24.69 10.49 5.21
C LYS A 272 23.52 10.31 6.17
N GLY A 273 22.57 9.47 5.79
CA GLY A 273 21.52 9.01 6.71
C GLY A 273 22.07 7.97 7.67
N HIS A 274 21.71 8.09 8.94
CA HIS A 274 21.96 7.11 9.99
C HIS A 274 20.85 7.17 11.05
N PRO A 275 20.73 6.17 11.94
CA PRO A 275 19.63 6.12 12.90
C PRO A 275 19.49 7.35 13.82
N LEU A 276 20.58 8.08 14.06
CA LEU A 276 20.61 9.24 14.98
C LEU A 276 20.27 10.59 14.32
N ASN A 277 20.17 10.68 12.98
CA ASN A 277 19.91 11.95 12.28
C ASN A 277 18.66 11.92 11.38
N GLN A 278 17.72 11.02 11.64
CA GLN A 278 16.50 10.87 10.84
C GLN A 278 15.76 12.18 10.61
N ARG A 279 15.58 13.00 11.67
CA ARG A 279 14.86 14.28 11.60
C ARG A 279 15.43 15.24 10.56
N GLU A 280 16.73 15.16 10.29
CA GLU A 280 17.39 16.00 9.29
C GLU A 280 16.96 15.68 7.85
N PHE A 281 16.35 14.51 7.61
CA PHE A 281 15.83 14.09 6.31
C PHE A 281 14.31 14.26 6.18
N ARG A 282 13.63 14.81 7.20
CA ARG A 282 12.17 15.00 7.17
C ARG A 282 11.71 15.82 5.98
N SER A 283 12.38 16.94 5.68
CA SER A 283 12.03 17.81 4.56
C SER A 283 12.20 17.11 3.21
N MET A 284 13.22 16.25 3.06
CA MET A 284 13.41 15.44 1.86
C MET A 284 12.32 14.39 1.71
N ALA A 285 11.95 13.70 2.79
CA ALA A 285 10.85 12.73 2.78
C ALA A 285 9.49 13.41 2.49
N TYR A 286 9.28 14.61 3.03
CA TYR A 286 8.07 15.40 2.76
C TYR A 286 8.01 15.88 1.30
N LEU A 287 9.11 16.40 0.76
CA LEU A 287 9.23 16.79 -0.64
C LEU A 287 8.85 15.64 -1.59
N ILE A 288 9.46 14.47 -1.41
CA ILE A 288 9.21 13.35 -2.32
C ILE A 288 7.80 12.78 -2.15
N ASN A 289 7.22 12.82 -0.95
CA ASN A 289 5.82 12.48 -0.72
C ASN A 289 4.89 13.41 -1.53
N SER A 290 5.10 14.73 -1.49
CA SER A 290 4.31 15.68 -2.29
C SER A 290 4.37 15.36 -3.78
N ILE A 291 5.56 15.05 -4.31
CA ILE A 291 5.74 14.65 -5.71
C ILE A 291 4.97 13.35 -6.01
N CYS A 292 5.03 12.35 -5.11
CA CYS A 292 4.28 11.10 -5.27
C CYS A 292 2.76 11.34 -5.29
N ILE A 293 2.24 12.21 -4.42
CA ILE A 293 0.82 12.58 -4.37
C ILE A 293 0.40 13.21 -5.70
N HIS A 294 1.15 14.20 -6.19
CA HIS A 294 0.82 14.90 -7.43
C HIS A 294 0.88 13.99 -8.65
N THR A 295 1.90 13.12 -8.74
CA THR A 295 1.97 12.12 -9.83
C THR A 295 0.86 11.07 -9.73
N PHE A 296 0.49 10.62 -8.53
CA PHE A 296 -0.58 9.64 -8.35
C PHE A 296 -1.94 10.19 -8.80
N ILE A 297 -2.24 11.47 -8.50
CA ILE A 297 -3.49 12.12 -8.94
C ILE A 297 -3.65 12.03 -10.47
N GLU A 298 -2.59 12.29 -11.24
CA GLU A 298 -2.64 12.17 -12.71
C GLU A 298 -2.87 10.71 -13.15
N LEU A 299 -2.20 9.73 -12.52
CA LEU A 299 -2.32 8.31 -12.86
C LEU A 299 -3.68 7.69 -12.52
N THR A 300 -4.41 8.25 -11.56
CA THR A 300 -5.78 7.79 -11.23
C THR A 300 -6.81 8.03 -12.33
N THR A 301 -6.45 8.80 -13.36
CA THR A 301 -7.29 9.01 -14.56
C THR A 301 -7.14 7.88 -15.60
N GLY A 302 -6.24 6.91 -15.37
CA GLY A 302 -5.94 5.82 -16.29
C GLY A 302 -4.82 6.13 -17.29
N GLU A 303 -4.15 7.28 -17.16
CA GLU A 303 -2.95 7.59 -17.94
C GLU A 303 -1.77 6.71 -17.51
N MET A 304 -1.00 6.22 -18.49
CA MET A 304 0.25 5.53 -18.23
C MET A 304 1.36 6.53 -17.86
N PRO A 305 2.39 6.13 -17.09
CA PRO A 305 3.54 6.97 -16.81
C PRO A 305 4.20 7.48 -18.11
N LYS A 306 4.37 8.80 -18.22
CA LYS A 306 5.03 9.49 -19.34
C LYS A 306 6.14 10.39 -18.86
#